data_AF-A0A1Z8QPC8-F1
#
_entry.id   AF-A0A1Z8QPC8-F1
#
_cell.length_a   1.000
_cell.length_b   1.000
_cell.length_c   1.000
_cell.angle_alpha   90.00
_cell.angle_beta   90.00
_cell.angle_gamma   90.00
#
_symmetry.space_group_name_H-M   'P 1'
#
loop_
_entity.id
_entity.type
_entity.pdbx_description
1 polymer ?
#
loop_
_entity_poly.entity_id
_entity_poly.type
_entity_poly.pdbx_seq_one_letter_code
_entity_poly.pdbx_strand_id
1 'polypeptide(L)'
;MHRAAKITWVCWIGLIVLSGCVDDSATRLNSPAGANTSSPNASVNHKGQPVLSWQREEQDTTILEYSVLSQQGWSEPIEVARGTDWFVNWADIPAVQPVTDSFWAAHYLQRTPGGTYAYDVRLRLSNDGGRNWRDAGSPHQDG
;
A
#
# COMPACT_ATOMS: atom_id res chain seq x y z
N MET A 1 44.88 -6.17 -67.25
CA MET A 1 43.56 -6.82 -67.09
C MET A 1 43.19 -6.75 -65.61
N HIS A 2 42.04 -6.14 -65.28
CA HIS A 2 41.17 -6.24 -64.08
C HIS A 2 41.81 -6.59 -62.71
N ARG A 3 41.50 -5.96 -61.56
CA ARG A 3 40.44 -5.06 -61.11
C ARG A 3 40.84 -4.53 -59.70
N ALA A 4 40.26 -3.37 -59.35
CA ALA A 4 39.83 -2.86 -58.04
C ALA A 4 39.70 -3.83 -56.85
N ALA A 5 39.55 -3.44 -55.58
CA ALA A 5 39.78 -2.25 -54.75
C ALA A 5 39.22 -2.59 -53.34
N LYS A 6 39.53 -1.75 -52.34
CA LYS A 6 38.71 -1.43 -51.13
C LYS A 6 38.77 -2.39 -49.92
N ILE A 7 39.53 -1.92 -48.92
CA ILE A 7 39.06 -1.58 -47.56
C ILE A 7 38.01 -2.54 -46.99
N THR A 8 38.44 -3.40 -46.06
CA THR A 8 37.55 -4.17 -45.19
C THR A 8 37.87 -3.85 -43.72
N TRP A 9 37.89 -2.56 -43.40
CA TRP A 9 37.32 -2.10 -42.14
C TRP A 9 35.80 -1.99 -42.36
N VAL A 10 35.00 -2.08 -41.30
CA VAL A 10 33.51 -2.13 -41.30
C VAL A 10 32.94 -3.55 -41.30
N CYS A 11 33.07 -4.25 -40.16
CA CYS A 11 32.08 -5.26 -39.76
C CYS A 11 31.78 -5.27 -38.24
N TRP A 12 32.22 -4.26 -37.49
CA TRP A 12 31.99 -4.14 -36.04
C TRP A 12 31.19 -2.88 -35.66
N ILE A 13 30.31 -2.39 -36.55
CA ILE A 13 29.39 -1.27 -36.27
C ILE A 13 28.02 -1.56 -36.89
N GLY A 14 27.45 -2.72 -36.58
CA GLY A 14 26.18 -3.16 -37.16
C GLY A 14 25.26 -3.88 -36.18
N LEU A 15 25.43 -3.67 -34.87
CA LEU A 15 24.52 -4.19 -33.85
C LEU A 15 24.37 -3.21 -32.68
N ILE A 16 24.15 -1.95 -33.00
CA ILE A 16 23.66 -0.95 -32.04
C ILE A 16 22.43 -0.33 -32.69
N VAL A 17 21.42 -0.07 -31.87
CA VAL A 17 20.13 0.56 -32.19
C VAL A 17 19.00 -0.41 -32.53
N LEU A 18 18.56 -1.19 -31.52
CA LEU A 18 17.13 -1.43 -31.27
C LEU A 18 16.85 -1.42 -29.75
N SER A 19 17.37 -0.41 -29.04
CA SER A 19 16.76 -0.01 -27.76
C SER A 19 15.58 0.89 -28.10
N GLY A 20 14.50 0.30 -28.60
CA GLY A 20 13.22 0.97 -28.65
C GLY A 20 12.74 1.20 -27.22
N CYS A 21 12.20 2.38 -26.93
CA CYS A 21 11.41 2.56 -25.73
C CYS A 21 10.22 1.58 -25.80
N VAL A 22 10.14 0.66 -24.84
CA VAL A 22 8.86 0.04 -24.52
C VAL A 22 8.00 1.14 -23.93
N ASP A 23 6.90 1.46 -24.58
CA ASP A 23 5.82 2.18 -23.93
C ASP A 23 5.29 1.24 -22.83
N ASP A 24 5.67 1.50 -21.58
CA ASP A 24 5.11 0.78 -20.44
C ASP A 24 3.62 1.13 -20.35
N SER A 25 2.78 0.29 -20.96
CA SER A 25 1.34 0.40 -20.84
C SER A 25 0.93 -0.02 -19.43
N ALA A 26 0.48 0.93 -18.61
CA ALA A 26 -0.09 0.62 -17.31
C ALA A 26 -1.48 -0.02 -17.48
N THR A 27 -1.61 -1.28 -17.11
CA THR A 27 -2.92 -1.94 -17.01
C THR A 27 -3.60 -1.51 -15.72
N ARG A 28 -4.85 -1.04 -15.80
CA ARG A 28 -5.63 -0.75 -14.58
C ARG A 28 -5.86 -2.03 -13.79
N LEU A 29 -5.54 -1.99 -12.52
CA LEU A 29 -5.85 -3.03 -11.56
C LEU A 29 -7.14 -2.66 -10.83
N ASN A 30 -8.07 -3.61 -10.70
CA ASN A 30 -9.27 -3.39 -9.90
C ASN A 30 -8.89 -3.11 -8.45
N SER A 31 -9.58 -2.15 -7.83
CA SER A 31 -9.41 -1.85 -6.41
C SER A 31 -9.92 -3.03 -5.58
N PRO A 32 -9.19 -3.46 -4.54
CA PRO A 32 -9.71 -4.40 -3.55
C PRO A 32 -10.68 -3.72 -2.57
N ALA A 33 -10.57 -2.40 -2.44
CA ALA A 33 -11.51 -1.58 -1.69
C ALA A 33 -12.84 -1.51 -2.48
N GLY A 34 -13.93 -1.91 -1.82
CA GLY A 34 -15.28 -1.89 -2.38
C GLY A 34 -15.92 -0.50 -2.35
N ALA A 35 -17.25 -0.45 -2.17
CA ALA A 35 -17.96 0.82 -1.98
C ALA A 35 -17.82 1.34 -0.54
N ASN A 36 -18.14 2.63 -0.34
CA ASN A 36 -18.11 3.31 0.96
C ASN A 36 -16.73 3.27 1.63
N THR A 37 -15.68 3.47 0.83
CA THR A 37 -14.29 3.47 1.31
C THR A 37 -13.62 4.81 1.17
N SER A 38 -12.69 5.11 2.06
CA SER A 38 -11.89 6.34 2.08
C SER A 38 -10.46 6.08 2.55
N SER A 39 -9.64 7.12 2.53
CA SER A 39 -8.29 7.12 3.12
C SER A 39 -7.38 5.98 2.66
N PRO A 40 -7.21 5.75 1.33
CA PRO A 40 -6.31 4.72 0.84
C PRO A 40 -4.86 5.03 1.22
N ASN A 41 -4.15 4.03 1.70
CA ASN A 41 -2.71 4.10 1.99
C ASN A 41 -2.01 2.88 1.40
N ALA A 42 -0.88 3.11 0.73
CA ALA A 42 -0.09 2.04 0.11
C ALA A 42 1.25 1.86 0.85
N SER A 43 1.56 0.61 1.17
CA SER A 43 2.84 0.19 1.72
C SER A 43 3.35 -1.07 0.99
N VAL A 44 4.52 -1.57 1.38
CA VAL A 44 5.13 -2.76 0.78
C VAL A 44 5.59 -3.68 1.90
N ASN A 45 5.28 -4.97 1.80
CA ASN A 45 5.75 -5.94 2.78
C ASN A 45 7.21 -6.37 2.51
N HIS A 46 7.79 -7.12 3.44
CA HIS A 46 9.19 -7.56 3.35
C HIS A 46 9.48 -8.53 2.18
N LYS A 47 8.43 -9.08 1.56
CA LYS A 47 8.51 -9.90 0.34
C LYS A 47 8.39 -9.07 -0.95
N GLY A 48 8.33 -7.74 -0.83
CA GLY A 48 8.15 -6.83 -1.97
C GLY A 48 6.72 -6.77 -2.50
N GLN A 49 5.74 -7.31 -1.77
CA GLN A 49 4.34 -7.30 -2.20
C GLN A 49 3.66 -5.99 -1.78
N PRO A 50 2.94 -5.31 -2.69
CA PRO A 50 2.13 -4.14 -2.34
C PRO A 50 1.05 -4.51 -1.32
N VAL A 51 0.86 -3.62 -0.36
CA VAL A 51 -0.21 -3.65 0.63
C VAL A 51 -1.03 -2.38 0.45
N LEU A 52 -2.34 -2.52 0.26
CA LEU A 52 -3.26 -1.39 0.24
C LEU A 52 -4.14 -1.49 1.48
N SER A 53 -4.19 -0.43 2.29
CA SER A 53 -5.13 -0.30 3.40
C SER A 53 -6.09 0.86 3.16
N TRP A 54 -7.31 0.74 3.68
CA TRP A 54 -8.34 1.76 3.54
C TRP A 54 -9.32 1.70 4.71
N GLN A 55 -10.07 2.78 4.88
CA GLN A 55 -11.23 2.78 5.78
C GLN A 55 -12.47 2.41 4.98
N ARG A 56 -13.35 1.59 5.56
CA ARG A 56 -14.68 1.29 5.04
C ARG A 56 -15.73 1.69 6.07
N GLU A 57 -16.79 2.32 5.60
CA GLU A 57 -17.95 2.67 6.40
C GLU A 57 -19.02 1.59 6.26
N GLU A 58 -19.48 1.08 7.40
CA GLU A 58 -20.57 0.12 7.53
C GLU A 58 -21.54 0.64 8.59
N GLN A 59 -22.65 1.25 8.13
CA GLN A 59 -23.62 1.92 9.00
C GLN A 59 -22.97 3.03 9.83
N ASP A 60 -22.89 2.86 11.15
CA ASP A 60 -22.26 3.80 12.09
C ASP A 60 -20.83 3.39 12.49
N THR A 61 -20.32 2.32 11.89
CA THR A 61 -19.02 1.73 12.21
C THR A 61 -18.02 2.02 11.10
N THR A 62 -16.85 2.55 11.47
CA THR A 62 -15.70 2.64 10.57
C THR A 62 -14.78 1.44 10.82
N ILE A 63 -14.26 0.87 9.74
CA ILE A 63 -13.41 -0.32 9.73
C ILE A 63 -12.12 0.01 8.99
N LEU A 64 -10.96 -0.27 9.59
CA LEU A 64 -9.68 -0.28 8.88
C LEU A 64 -9.40 -1.70 8.41
N GLU A 65 -9.24 -1.85 7.11
CA GLU A 65 -8.95 -3.14 6.47
C GLU A 65 -7.83 -2.97 5.43
N TYR A 66 -7.23 -4.09 5.02
CA TYR A 66 -6.17 -4.08 4.03
C TYR A 66 -6.20 -5.32 3.15
N SER A 67 -5.54 -5.25 2.00
CA SER A 67 -5.31 -6.38 1.11
C SER A 67 -3.87 -6.37 0.58
N VAL A 68 -3.33 -7.56 0.27
CA VAL A 68 -1.99 -7.75 -0.26
C VAL A 68 -2.07 -8.18 -1.72
N LEU A 69 -1.32 -7.51 -2.60
CA LEU A 69 -1.24 -7.86 -4.01
C LEU A 69 -0.27 -9.03 -4.21
N SER A 70 -0.72 -10.03 -4.96
CA SER A 70 0.08 -11.18 -5.40
C SER A 70 -0.04 -11.36 -6.92
N GLN A 71 0.59 -12.40 -7.46
CA GLN A 71 0.43 -12.76 -8.87
C GLN A 71 -1.02 -13.19 -9.20
N GLN A 72 -1.77 -13.64 -8.19
CA GLN A 72 -3.18 -14.03 -8.31
C GLN A 72 -4.14 -12.84 -8.17
N GLY A 73 -3.62 -11.62 -7.93
CA GLY A 73 -4.40 -10.44 -7.61
C GLY A 73 -4.38 -10.12 -6.11
N TRP A 74 -5.28 -9.23 -5.72
CA TRP A 74 -5.48 -8.83 -4.33
C TRP A 74 -6.03 -9.99 -3.49
N SER A 75 -5.56 -10.13 -2.25
CA SER A 75 -6.17 -11.03 -1.28
C SER A 75 -7.56 -10.54 -0.86
N GLU A 76 -8.35 -11.41 -0.24
CA GLU A 76 -9.53 -10.97 0.52
C GLU A 76 -9.11 -9.90 1.56
N PRO A 77 -9.94 -8.86 1.78
CA PRO A 77 -9.66 -7.85 2.80
C PRO A 77 -9.55 -8.47 4.20
N ILE A 78 -8.51 -8.06 4.94
CA ILE A 78 -8.30 -8.44 6.34
C ILE A 78 -8.58 -7.22 7.20
N GLU A 79 -9.50 -7.37 8.14
CA GLU A 79 -9.81 -6.34 9.12
C GLU A 79 -8.71 -6.21 10.18
N VAL A 80 -8.38 -4.96 10.50
CA VAL A 80 -7.37 -4.58 11.50
C VAL A 80 -8.03 -4.13 12.79
N ALA A 81 -9.05 -3.28 12.66
CA ALA A 81 -9.84 -2.71 13.75
C ALA A 81 -11.16 -2.14 13.21
N ARG A 82 -12.14 -2.00 14.11
CA ARG A 82 -13.42 -1.35 13.87
C ARG A 82 -13.83 -0.52 15.08
N GLY A 83 -14.69 0.49 14.88
CA GLY A 83 -15.30 1.25 15.96
C GLY A 83 -16.30 2.30 15.47
N THR A 84 -17.13 2.77 16.39
CA THR A 84 -18.17 3.80 16.13
C THR A 84 -17.74 5.21 16.55
N ASP A 85 -16.57 5.33 17.16
CA ASP A 85 -16.02 6.55 17.75
C ASP A 85 -14.77 7.04 17.00
N TRP A 86 -14.64 6.68 15.74
CA TRP A 86 -13.48 7.04 14.93
C TRP A 86 -13.53 8.50 14.48
N PHE A 87 -12.36 9.11 14.37
CA PHE A 87 -12.21 10.42 13.78
C PHE A 87 -11.73 10.26 12.34
N VAL A 88 -12.67 10.27 11.39
CA VAL A 88 -12.39 10.19 9.96
C VAL A 88 -12.30 11.60 9.38
N ASN A 89 -11.18 11.94 8.75
CA ASN A 89 -10.98 13.24 8.11
C ASN A 89 -10.24 13.09 6.76
N TRP A 90 -9.99 14.22 6.10
CA TRP A 90 -9.35 14.27 4.78
C TRP A 90 -7.83 14.49 4.82
N ALA A 91 -7.23 14.63 6.01
CA ALA A 91 -5.84 15.05 6.18
C ALA A 91 -4.96 13.97 6.80
N ASP A 92 -5.51 13.16 7.70
CA ASP A 92 -4.80 12.15 8.48
C ASP A 92 -5.23 10.76 8.01
N ILE A 93 -4.34 10.10 7.29
CA ILE A 93 -4.63 8.85 6.59
C ILE A 93 -4.14 7.68 7.44
N PRO A 94 -5.04 6.84 8.01
CA PRO A 94 -4.64 5.61 8.69
C PRO A 94 -3.88 4.67 7.74
N ALA A 95 -2.99 3.87 8.31
CA ALA A 95 -2.13 3.01 7.52
C ALA A 95 -1.88 1.67 8.18
N VAL A 96 -1.70 0.64 7.35
CA VAL A 96 -1.12 -0.65 7.72
C VAL A 96 0.31 -0.72 7.19
N GLN A 97 1.27 -0.86 8.11
CA GLN A 97 2.69 -0.83 7.84
C GLN A 97 3.35 -2.17 8.21
N PRO A 98 3.79 -2.95 7.22
CA PRO A 98 4.70 -4.08 7.45
C PRO A 98 6.05 -3.58 7.97
N VAL A 99 6.41 -3.92 9.20
CA VAL A 99 7.69 -3.50 9.82
C VAL A 99 8.76 -4.58 9.71
N THR A 100 8.37 -5.85 9.80
CA THR A 100 9.18 -7.04 9.46
C THR A 100 8.29 -8.09 8.77
N ASP A 101 8.85 -9.26 8.43
CA ASP A 101 8.06 -10.40 7.92
C ASP A 101 6.92 -10.82 8.87
N SER A 102 7.11 -10.67 10.19
CA SER A 102 6.15 -11.08 11.21
C SER A 102 5.53 -9.91 11.97
N PHE A 103 6.25 -8.80 12.15
CA PHE A 103 5.77 -7.67 12.92
C PHE A 103 5.19 -6.59 12.03
N TRP A 104 3.88 -6.35 12.15
CA TRP A 104 3.18 -5.29 11.41
C TRP A 104 2.52 -4.36 12.42
N ALA A 105 2.47 -3.07 12.08
CA ALA A 105 1.80 -2.05 12.87
C ALA A 105 0.73 -1.38 12.02
N ALA A 106 -0.33 -0.93 12.66
CA ALA A 106 -1.32 -0.09 12.03
C ALA A 106 -1.75 1.01 12.99
N HIS A 107 -2.19 2.13 12.41
CA HIS A 107 -2.73 3.22 13.20
C HIS A 107 -4.05 3.72 12.63
N TYR A 108 -4.90 4.22 13.52
CA TYR A 108 -6.15 4.91 13.20
C TYR A 108 -6.42 6.01 14.22
N LEU A 109 -7.40 6.86 13.95
CA LEU A 109 -7.75 7.98 14.83
C LEU A 109 -9.06 7.70 15.55
N GLN A 110 -9.06 7.92 16.86
CA GLN A 110 -10.23 7.75 17.71
C GLN A 110 -10.56 9.08 18.38
N ARG A 111 -11.83 9.47 18.35
CA ARG A 111 -12.29 10.71 18.99
C ARG A 111 -12.04 10.65 20.49
N THR A 112 -11.64 11.78 21.06
CA THR A 112 -11.42 11.95 22.50
C THR A 112 -12.17 13.21 22.98
N PRO A 113 -12.51 13.34 24.28
CA PRO A 113 -13.06 14.58 24.79
C PRO A 113 -12.11 15.77 24.55
N GLY A 114 -12.65 16.97 24.27
CA GLY A 114 -11.83 18.16 24.06
C GLY A 114 -12.26 19.05 22.89
N GLY A 115 -13.24 18.63 22.09
CA GLY A 115 -13.85 19.44 21.03
C GLY A 115 -14.12 18.65 19.76
N THR A 116 -14.63 19.32 18.72
CA THR A 116 -15.03 18.71 17.45
C THR A 116 -13.89 17.98 16.72
N TYR A 117 -12.66 18.42 16.95
CA TYR A 117 -11.44 17.91 16.30
C TYR A 117 -10.47 17.28 17.30
N ALA A 118 -10.95 16.91 18.49
CA ALA A 118 -10.13 16.20 19.47
C ALA A 118 -10.12 14.70 19.15
N TYR A 119 -8.95 14.16 18.90
CA TYR A 119 -8.72 12.73 18.66
C TYR A 119 -7.31 12.33 19.09
N ASP A 120 -7.16 11.05 19.40
CA ASP A 120 -5.88 10.41 19.67
C ASP A 120 -5.53 9.42 18.55
N VAL A 121 -4.23 9.17 18.40
CA VAL A 121 -3.74 8.06 17.58
C VAL A 121 -3.91 6.76 18.36
N ARG A 122 -4.43 5.72 17.71
CA ARG A 122 -4.55 4.37 18.26
C ARG A 122 -3.71 3.41 17.45
N LEU A 123 -3.04 2.48 18.14
CA LEU A 123 -2.20 1.47 17.52
C LEU A 123 -2.82 0.08 17.55
N ARG A 124 -2.63 -0.65 16.46
CA ARG A 124 -2.89 -2.09 16.36
C ARG A 124 -1.60 -2.78 15.96
N LEU A 125 -1.29 -3.90 16.59
CA LEU A 125 -0.06 -4.64 16.33
C LEU A 125 -0.36 -6.09 15.95
N SER A 126 0.39 -6.60 14.97
CA SER A 126 0.41 -8.00 14.57
C SER A 126 1.81 -8.57 14.73
N ASN A 127 1.91 -9.82 15.18
CA ASN A 127 3.17 -10.57 15.30
C ASN A 127 3.22 -11.80 14.38
N ASP A 128 2.31 -11.90 13.42
CA ASP A 128 2.19 -13.01 12.50
C ASP A 128 1.98 -12.56 11.04
N GLY A 129 2.55 -11.40 10.69
CA GLY A 129 2.56 -10.87 9.32
C GLY A 129 1.20 -10.33 8.89
N GLY A 130 0.48 -9.68 9.80
CA GLY A 130 -0.81 -9.04 9.56
C GLY A 130 -2.02 -9.97 9.65
N ARG A 131 -1.86 -11.25 10.01
CA ARG A 131 -2.97 -12.22 10.04
C ARG A 131 -3.88 -12.01 11.24
N ASN A 132 -3.31 -11.70 12.41
CA ASN A 132 -4.04 -11.39 13.63
C ASN A 132 -3.56 -10.07 14.23
N TRP A 133 -4.50 -9.32 14.82
CA TRP A 133 -4.25 -7.99 15.37
C TRP A 133 -4.70 -7.88 16.83
N ARG A 134 -3.89 -7.21 17.66
CA ARG A 134 -4.26 -6.83 19.03
C ARG A 134 -4.27 -5.32 19.19
N ASP A 135 -5.01 -4.85 20.19
CA ASP A 135 -4.99 -3.45 20.59
C ASP A 135 -3.66 -3.15 21.30
N ALA A 136 -3.01 -2.05 20.91
CA ALA A 136 -1.82 -1.53 21.56
C ALA A 136 -2.06 -0.16 22.23
N GLY A 137 -3.28 0.38 22.13
CA GLY A 137 -3.65 1.61 22.81
C GLY A 137 -3.13 2.87 22.12
N SER A 138 -3.16 3.98 22.86
CA SER A 138 -2.51 5.22 22.43
C SER A 138 -0.99 5.12 22.61
N PRO A 139 -0.18 5.60 21.65
CA PRO A 139 1.26 5.70 21.82
C PRO A 139 1.67 6.85 22.74
N HIS A 140 0.74 7.69 23.20
CA HIS A 140 0.99 8.85 24.06
C HIS A 140 0.03 8.89 25.26
N GLN A 141 0.39 9.69 26.28
CA GLN A 141 -0.34 9.82 27.55
C GLN A 141 -0.47 11.28 28.00
N ASP A 142 -0.14 12.22 27.13
CA ASP A 142 0.04 13.65 27.38
C ASP A 142 -1.22 14.50 27.16
N GLY A 143 -2.40 13.85 27.14
CA GLY A 143 -3.69 14.50 26.89
C GLY A 143 -4.01 15.69 27.80
#